data_AF-A0A2A2GDF4-F1
#
_entry.id   AF-A0A2A2GDF4-F1
#
_cell.length_a   1.000
_cell.length_b   1.000
_cell.length_c   1.000
_cell.angle_alpha   90.00
_cell.angle_beta   90.00
_cell.angle_gamma   90.00
#
_symmetry.space_group_name_H-M   'P 1'
#
loop_
_entity.id
_entity.type
_entity.pdbx_description
1 polymer ?
#
loop_
_entity_poly.entity_id
_entity_poly.type
_entity_poly.pdbx_seq_one_letter_code
_entity_poly.pdbx_strand_id
1 'polypeptide(L)'
;MIIVPLGVGSATPTATRHLSSVAVWREGSVYLFDCGENAQMRMLQGGLKRSQIDCIFISHFDTDHYSGLIGLLSTLQLQRRDRELTIVGPEGIKKFVEWNFDFANIDLNYELNFVEVEEGFEEERVVDEDEFYIEARPLNHTKFCIGYRFQEKDQPGKVDAEKAQEQGISEDWQYKELKAGNDVELDDGTVVKSADIVGHPRPGDSFAYITDTKYCPNSVKLAMNTNVLFHEATFSESLSDKAEETGHSTAKDAARVANEAKTKLLVITHFSARYTNEYVLLREARDDFFPTWVATELRPIFTDPAHEKGIIQPKVYLKEINQDKNKGNNNNNGGSSSSGKNKRSRKKKKRFRKRKNYSGKGKKSRKKYNKSNDSDSGRKRKRRSKSNSKKDNNKNNNGGNNGDQRQPKQITPRTPFDDFDRF
;
A
#
# COMPACT_ATOMS: atom_id res chain seq x y z
N MET A 1 -9.02 9.95 -6.21
CA MET A 1 -7.94 8.95 -6.09
C MET A 1 -7.85 8.35 -4.66
N ILE A 2 -7.41 7.10 -4.48
CA ILE A 2 -7.22 6.45 -3.16
C ILE A 2 -5.79 5.90 -3.04
N ILE A 3 -5.09 6.25 -1.97
CA ILE A 3 -3.73 5.80 -1.68
C ILE A 3 -3.76 4.75 -0.55
N VAL A 4 -3.12 3.61 -0.75
CA VAL A 4 -3.06 2.51 0.21
C VAL A 4 -1.59 2.15 0.46
N PRO A 5 -1.01 2.56 1.60
CA PRO A 5 0.31 2.10 2.00
C PRO A 5 0.29 0.58 2.22
N LEU A 6 1.15 -0.16 1.53
CA LEU A 6 1.22 -1.62 1.66
C LEU A 6 2.34 -2.04 2.62
N GLY A 7 3.46 -1.33 2.56
CA GLY A 7 4.56 -1.41 3.50
C GLY A 7 5.23 -0.06 3.71
N VAL A 8 5.72 0.16 4.93
CA VAL A 8 6.21 1.48 5.41
C VAL A 8 7.54 1.39 6.14
N GLY A 9 8.19 0.23 6.15
CA GLY A 9 9.49 0.00 6.79
C GLY A 9 10.65 0.24 5.83
N SER A 10 11.76 0.74 6.38
CA SER A 10 13.02 0.97 5.66
C SER A 10 14.03 -0.15 5.86
N ALA A 11 14.75 -0.49 4.79
CA ALA A 11 15.87 -1.42 4.63
C ALA A 11 15.60 -2.89 4.98
N THR A 12 14.87 -3.15 6.07
CA THR A 12 14.55 -4.49 6.56
C THR A 12 13.12 -4.54 7.08
N PRO A 13 12.38 -5.64 6.83
CA PRO A 13 11.06 -5.78 7.39
C PRO A 13 11.17 -5.99 8.91
N THR A 14 10.12 -5.58 9.61
CA THR A 14 9.94 -5.87 11.04
C THR A 14 8.73 -6.77 11.23
N ALA A 15 8.48 -7.22 12.47
CA ALA A 15 7.29 -8.02 12.77
C ALA A 15 5.97 -7.27 12.48
N THR A 16 6.01 -5.93 12.38
CA THR A 16 4.82 -5.08 12.25
C THR A 16 4.85 -4.13 11.05
N ARG A 17 5.98 -4.04 10.33
CA ARG A 17 6.15 -3.19 9.15
C ARG A 17 6.83 -3.94 8.01
N HIS A 18 6.21 -3.91 6.85
CA HIS A 18 6.65 -4.48 5.59
C HIS A 18 7.47 -3.48 4.79
N LEU A 19 8.18 -3.98 3.78
CA LEU A 19 9.05 -3.18 2.93
C LEU A 19 8.26 -2.25 2.01
N SER A 20 8.92 -1.19 1.54
CA SER A 20 8.37 -0.10 0.74
C SER A 20 7.48 -0.58 -0.41
N SER A 21 6.21 -0.21 -0.33
CA SER A 21 5.25 -0.33 -1.43
C SER A 21 3.98 0.46 -1.11
N VAL A 22 3.46 1.19 -2.10
CA VAL A 22 2.21 1.95 -2.01
C VAL A 22 1.38 1.69 -3.26
N ALA A 23 0.10 1.35 -3.08
CA ALA A 23 -0.83 1.24 -4.18
C ALA A 23 -1.68 2.51 -4.28
N VAL A 24 -1.76 3.08 -5.48
CA VAL A 24 -2.70 4.13 -5.82
C VAL A 24 -3.81 3.51 -6.66
N TRP A 25 -5.04 3.60 -6.17
CA TRP A 25 -6.23 3.15 -6.87
C TRP A 25 -6.97 4.34 -7.49
N ARG A 26 -7.26 4.22 -8.78
CA ARG A 26 -8.05 5.17 -9.57
C ARG A 26 -8.94 4.40 -10.52
N GLU A 27 -10.25 4.62 -10.45
CA GLU A 27 -11.25 4.14 -11.43
C GLU A 27 -11.16 2.64 -11.78
N GLY A 28 -10.79 1.81 -10.81
CA GLY A 28 -10.68 0.37 -11.01
C GLY A 28 -9.30 -0.12 -11.47
N SER A 29 -8.35 0.79 -11.70
CA SER A 29 -6.94 0.52 -11.99
C SER A 29 -6.06 0.78 -10.76
N VAL A 30 -4.94 0.06 -10.70
CA VAL A 30 -3.93 0.16 -9.63
C VAL A 30 -2.59 0.56 -10.24
N TYR A 31 -1.98 1.57 -9.64
CA TYR A 31 -0.63 2.05 -9.91
C TYR A 31 0.22 1.77 -8.67
N LEU A 32 1.21 0.89 -8.80
CA LEU A 32 2.02 0.42 -7.68
C LEU A 32 3.35 1.18 -7.64
N PHE A 33 3.62 1.89 -6.56
CA PHE A 33 4.88 2.59 -6.32
C PHE A 33 5.72 1.77 -5.35
N ASP A 34 6.88 1.34 -5.83
CA ASP A 34 7.73 0.29 -5.28
C ASP A 34 7.03 -1.05 -5.03
N CYS A 35 7.84 -2.10 -5.06
CA CYS A 35 7.41 -3.47 -4.90
C CYS A 35 8.40 -4.24 -4.02
N GLY A 36 8.56 -3.79 -2.77
CA GLY A 36 9.30 -4.50 -1.75
C GLY A 36 8.81 -5.94 -1.50
N GLU A 37 9.63 -6.76 -0.85
CA GLU A 37 9.28 -8.13 -0.50
C GLU A 37 7.90 -8.17 0.18
N ASN A 38 7.07 -9.13 -0.23
CA ASN A 38 5.72 -9.36 0.28
C ASN A 38 4.65 -8.34 -0.17
N ALA A 39 4.95 -7.35 -1.03
CA ALA A 39 3.98 -6.38 -1.54
C ALA A 39 2.70 -7.04 -2.09
N GLN A 40 2.85 -8.10 -2.88
CA GLN A 40 1.71 -8.85 -3.43
C GLN A 40 0.76 -9.42 -2.38
N MET A 41 1.26 -9.81 -1.20
CA MET A 41 0.43 -10.33 -0.10
C MET A 41 -0.26 -9.20 0.63
N ARG A 42 0.43 -8.05 0.79
CA ARG A 42 -0.15 -6.83 1.36
C ARG A 42 -1.29 -6.32 0.51
N MET A 43 -1.18 -6.36 -0.82
CA MET A 43 -2.29 -6.06 -1.73
C MET A 43 -3.52 -6.91 -1.44
N LEU A 44 -3.35 -8.24 -1.32
CA LEU A 44 -4.45 -9.15 -1.00
C LEU A 44 -5.09 -8.83 0.35
N GLN A 45 -4.27 -8.56 1.36
CA GLN A 45 -4.75 -8.21 2.71
C GLN A 45 -5.47 -6.85 2.74
N GLY A 46 -5.08 -5.93 1.87
CA GLY A 46 -5.76 -4.64 1.65
C GLY A 46 -6.98 -4.72 0.74
N GLY A 47 -7.38 -5.91 0.27
CA GLY A 47 -8.52 -6.09 -0.64
C GLY A 47 -8.27 -5.62 -2.08
N LEU A 48 -7.02 -5.31 -2.44
CA LEU A 48 -6.64 -4.89 -3.79
C LEU A 48 -6.38 -6.09 -4.68
N LYS A 49 -6.94 -6.06 -5.89
CA LYS A 49 -6.71 -7.12 -6.89
C LYS A 49 -5.42 -6.82 -7.64
N ARG A 50 -4.45 -7.73 -7.55
CA ARG A 50 -3.20 -7.67 -8.32
C ARG A 50 -3.42 -7.64 -9.83
N SER A 51 -4.51 -8.25 -10.31
CA SER A 51 -4.90 -8.23 -11.72
C SER A 51 -5.34 -6.86 -12.24
N GLN A 52 -5.57 -5.89 -11.35
CA GLN A 52 -5.91 -4.50 -11.70
C GLN A 52 -4.69 -3.59 -11.77
N ILE A 53 -3.48 -4.12 -11.52
CA ILE A 53 -2.25 -3.32 -11.68
C ILE A 53 -2.06 -3.04 -13.17
N ASP A 54 -1.93 -1.76 -13.52
CA ASP A 54 -1.61 -1.32 -14.89
C ASP A 54 -0.18 -0.83 -14.99
N CYS A 55 0.35 -0.23 -13.93
CA CYS A 55 1.73 0.23 -13.88
C CYS A 55 2.40 -0.10 -12.55
N ILE A 56 3.69 -0.41 -12.61
CA ILE A 56 4.58 -0.53 -11.44
C ILE A 56 5.72 0.48 -11.63
N PHE A 57 5.94 1.35 -10.66
CA PHE A 57 7.00 2.36 -10.62
C PHE A 57 8.02 1.95 -9.58
N ILE A 58 9.27 1.72 -9.99
CA ILE A 58 10.38 1.39 -9.08
C ILE A 58 11.23 2.64 -8.93
N SER A 59 11.39 3.13 -7.70
CA SER A 59 12.17 4.34 -7.40
C SER A 59 13.66 4.12 -7.62
N HIS A 60 14.22 3.02 -7.11
CA HIS A 60 15.64 2.69 -7.19
C HIS A 60 15.94 1.21 -6.90
N PHE A 61 17.22 0.81 -7.01
CA PHE A 61 17.68 -0.57 -6.79
C PHE A 61 18.25 -0.83 -5.39
N ASP A 62 17.53 -0.39 -4.35
CA ASP A 62 17.65 -1.00 -3.02
C ASP A 62 16.64 -2.14 -2.86
N THR A 63 17.10 -3.20 -2.18
CA THR A 63 16.40 -4.49 -2.20
C THR A 63 14.98 -4.39 -1.64
N ASP A 64 14.75 -3.52 -0.66
CA ASP A 64 13.45 -3.26 -0.07
C ASP A 64 12.45 -2.53 -0.97
N HIS A 65 12.87 -2.05 -2.14
CA HIS A 65 12.00 -1.36 -3.09
C HIS A 65 11.59 -2.22 -4.29
N TYR A 66 12.33 -3.27 -4.65
CA TYR A 66 12.03 -4.08 -5.85
C TYR A 66 12.00 -5.61 -5.63
N SER A 67 12.44 -6.12 -4.48
CA SER A 67 12.60 -7.58 -4.26
C SER A 67 11.33 -8.40 -4.42
N GLY A 68 10.15 -7.81 -4.24
CA GLY A 68 8.85 -8.46 -4.44
C GLY A 68 8.43 -8.60 -5.90
N LEU A 69 9.09 -7.89 -6.83
CA LEU A 69 8.65 -7.74 -8.22
C LEU A 69 8.53 -9.07 -8.96
N ILE A 70 9.58 -9.89 -8.96
CA ILE A 70 9.60 -11.16 -9.72
C ILE A 70 8.52 -12.12 -9.24
N GLY A 71 8.27 -12.17 -7.93
CA GLY A 71 7.22 -12.99 -7.34
C GLY A 71 5.81 -12.50 -7.71
N LEU A 72 5.62 -11.17 -7.80
CA LEU A 72 4.36 -10.57 -8.25
C LEU A 72 4.10 -10.89 -9.72
N LEU A 73 5.07 -10.65 -10.61
CA LEU A 73 4.94 -10.91 -12.04
C LEU A 73 4.68 -12.40 -12.33
N SER A 74 5.42 -13.30 -11.68
CA SER A 74 5.17 -14.75 -11.76
C SER A 74 3.77 -15.14 -11.29
N THR A 75 3.22 -14.42 -10.31
CA THR A 75 1.86 -14.66 -9.83
C THR A 75 0.82 -14.20 -10.84
N LEU A 76 1.02 -13.05 -11.49
CA LEU A 76 0.14 -12.56 -12.55
C LEU A 76 0.10 -13.52 -13.73
N GLN A 77 1.26 -14.11 -14.08
CA GLN A 77 1.35 -15.19 -15.06
C GLN A 77 0.47 -16.38 -14.71
N LEU A 78 0.58 -16.88 -13.46
CA LEU A 78 -0.24 -18.00 -12.98
C LEU A 78 -1.73 -17.67 -12.92
N GLN A 79 -2.07 -16.40 -12.75
CA GLN A 79 -3.45 -15.91 -12.79
C GLN A 79 -3.99 -15.71 -14.20
N ARG A 80 -3.20 -16.03 -15.25
CA ARG A 80 -3.57 -15.89 -16.66
C ARG A 80 -4.01 -14.47 -16.97
N ARG A 81 -3.23 -13.49 -16.50
CA ARG A 81 -3.39 -12.11 -16.93
C ARG A 81 -3.34 -12.05 -18.46
N ASP A 82 -4.15 -11.19 -19.04
CA ASP A 82 -4.25 -10.90 -20.48
C ASP A 82 -4.00 -9.42 -20.79
N ARG A 83 -4.24 -8.53 -19.82
CA ARG A 83 -3.89 -7.10 -19.89
C ARG A 83 -2.38 -6.89 -19.90
N GLU A 84 -1.92 -5.93 -20.69
CA GLU A 84 -0.54 -5.43 -20.65
C GLU A 84 -0.19 -4.83 -19.28
N LEU A 85 1.09 -4.80 -18.93
CA LEU A 85 1.59 -4.20 -17.69
C LEU A 85 2.83 -3.36 -18.00
N THR A 86 2.81 -2.10 -17.59
CA THR A 86 3.95 -1.20 -17.73
C THR A 86 4.80 -1.20 -16.46
N ILE A 87 6.12 -1.34 -16.61
CA ILE A 87 7.08 -1.21 -15.53
C ILE A 87 7.96 0.00 -15.85
N VAL A 88 7.92 0.98 -14.95
CA VAL A 88 8.74 2.18 -15.00
C VAL A 88 9.80 2.10 -13.92
N GLY A 89 11.04 2.44 -14.23
CA GLY A 89 12.11 2.50 -13.23
C GLY A 89 13.46 2.88 -13.83
N PRO A 90 14.53 2.87 -13.03
CA PRO A 90 15.88 3.12 -13.53
C PRO A 90 16.29 2.16 -14.65
N GLU A 91 17.16 2.63 -15.54
CA GLU A 91 17.83 1.80 -16.54
C GLU A 91 18.40 0.51 -15.91
N GLY A 92 18.07 -0.63 -16.52
CA GLY A 92 18.45 -1.96 -16.06
C GLY A 92 17.30 -2.77 -15.46
N ILE A 93 16.14 -2.16 -15.19
CA ILE A 93 14.95 -2.87 -14.69
C ILE A 93 14.47 -3.92 -15.70
N LYS A 94 14.50 -3.61 -17.01
CA LYS A 94 14.14 -4.56 -18.07
C LYS A 94 15.05 -5.78 -18.03
N LYS A 95 16.36 -5.53 -18.04
CA LYS A 95 17.39 -6.58 -17.97
C LYS A 95 17.25 -7.43 -16.72
N PHE A 96 16.95 -6.83 -15.56
CA PHE A 96 16.70 -7.56 -14.32
C PHE A 96 15.51 -8.51 -14.44
N VAL A 97 14.39 -8.02 -14.97
CA VAL A 97 13.17 -8.82 -15.13
C VAL A 97 13.37 -9.96 -16.12
N GLU A 98 13.90 -9.66 -17.32
CA GLU A 98 14.18 -10.65 -18.36
C GLU A 98 15.12 -11.75 -17.86
N TRP A 99 16.22 -11.37 -17.21
CA TRP A 99 17.20 -12.33 -16.68
C TRP A 99 16.58 -13.31 -15.67
N ASN A 100 15.71 -12.84 -14.77
CA ASN A 100 15.07 -13.70 -13.78
C ASN A 100 14.09 -14.70 -14.42
N PHE A 101 13.37 -14.27 -15.46
CA PHE A 101 12.44 -15.13 -16.16
C PHE A 101 13.16 -16.15 -17.06
N ASP A 102 14.24 -15.74 -17.73
CA ASP A 102 15.15 -16.65 -18.45
C ASP A 102 15.75 -17.69 -17.51
N PHE A 103 16.26 -17.26 -16.35
CA PHE A 103 16.82 -18.15 -15.33
C PHE A 103 15.80 -19.17 -14.82
N ALA A 104 14.55 -18.75 -14.61
CA ALA A 104 13.47 -19.61 -14.14
C ALA A 104 12.81 -20.44 -15.25
N ASN A 105 13.15 -20.19 -16.52
CA ASN A 105 12.49 -20.77 -17.69
C ASN A 105 10.96 -20.58 -17.63
N ILE A 106 10.54 -19.33 -17.40
CA ILE A 106 9.14 -18.90 -17.33
C ILE A 106 8.87 -17.94 -18.48
N ASP A 107 7.94 -18.32 -19.36
CA ASP A 107 7.40 -17.42 -20.37
C ASP A 107 6.16 -16.70 -19.83
N LEU A 108 6.07 -15.39 -20.04
CA LEU A 108 4.89 -14.60 -19.70
C LEU A 108 3.85 -14.66 -20.82
N ASN A 109 2.56 -14.72 -20.46
CA ASN A 109 1.42 -14.79 -21.37
C ASN A 109 0.73 -13.43 -21.57
N TYR A 110 1.30 -12.38 -20.98
CA TYR A 110 0.85 -11.00 -21.07
C TYR A 110 2.04 -10.11 -21.42
N GLU A 111 1.75 -8.97 -22.04
CA GLU A 111 2.77 -8.03 -22.51
C GLU A 111 3.34 -7.21 -21.35
N LEU A 112 4.68 -7.10 -21.33
CA LEU A 112 5.41 -6.23 -20.43
C LEU A 112 6.02 -5.07 -21.22
N ASN A 113 5.56 -3.86 -20.91
CA ASN A 113 6.14 -2.63 -21.42
C ASN A 113 7.13 -2.08 -20.40
N PHE A 114 8.30 -1.63 -20.86
CA PHE A 114 9.32 -1.06 -19.98
C PHE A 114 9.57 0.40 -20.36
N VAL A 115 9.52 1.28 -19.36
CA VAL A 115 9.95 2.68 -19.46
C VAL A 115 11.16 2.84 -18.54
N GLU A 116 12.34 2.81 -19.14
CA GLU A 116 13.61 2.95 -18.42
C GLU A 116 14.03 4.42 -18.39
N VAL A 117 14.25 4.94 -17.19
CA VAL A 117 14.70 6.31 -16.98
C VAL A 117 16.20 6.30 -16.73
N GLU A 118 16.94 7.04 -17.54
CA GLU A 118 18.41 7.13 -17.47
C GLU A 118 18.87 8.09 -16.36
N GLU A 119 20.03 7.81 -15.78
CA GLU A 119 20.66 8.74 -14.84
C GLU A 119 21.07 10.04 -15.56
N GLY A 120 20.81 11.19 -14.93
CA GLY A 120 21.10 12.50 -15.51
C GLY A 120 19.93 13.20 -16.19
N PHE A 121 18.75 12.58 -16.26
CA PHE A 121 17.51 13.25 -16.66
C PHE A 121 17.11 14.35 -15.66
N GLU A 122 16.38 15.38 -16.10
CA GLU A 122 15.90 16.47 -15.21
C GLU A 122 14.42 16.32 -14.84
N GLU A 123 13.59 15.94 -15.82
CA GLU A 123 12.17 15.67 -15.68
C GLU A 123 11.68 14.84 -16.87
N GLU A 124 10.69 13.98 -16.63
CA GLU A 124 10.06 13.20 -17.70
C GLU A 124 8.60 12.86 -17.35
N ARG A 125 7.70 12.88 -18.33
CA ARG A 125 6.37 12.26 -18.18
C ARG A 125 6.46 10.80 -18.61
N VAL A 126 6.71 9.93 -17.64
CA VAL A 126 6.86 8.48 -17.85
C VAL A 126 5.55 7.78 -18.20
N VAL A 127 4.42 8.43 -17.92
CA VAL A 127 3.07 8.06 -18.39
C VAL A 127 2.33 9.36 -18.70
N ASP A 128 1.68 9.46 -19.87
CA ASP A 128 0.82 10.59 -20.25
C ASP A 128 -0.43 10.06 -20.94
N GLU A 129 -1.50 9.87 -20.16
CA GLU A 129 -2.82 9.41 -20.61
C GLU A 129 -3.75 10.60 -20.79
N ASP A 130 -4.88 10.43 -21.46
CA ASP A 130 -5.83 11.52 -21.73
C ASP A 130 -6.33 12.24 -20.47
N GLU A 131 -6.46 11.53 -19.35
CA GLU A 131 -7.03 12.06 -18.10
C GLU A 131 -5.99 12.33 -16.99
N PHE A 132 -4.79 11.78 -17.08
CA PHE A 132 -3.76 11.93 -16.05
C PHE A 132 -2.37 11.74 -16.64
N TYR A 133 -1.35 12.20 -15.92
CA TYR A 133 0.04 11.88 -16.24
C TYR A 133 0.81 11.53 -14.97
N ILE A 134 1.93 10.85 -15.15
CA ILE A 134 2.89 10.57 -14.08
C ILE A 134 4.23 11.19 -14.47
N GLU A 135 4.66 12.15 -13.67
CA GLU A 135 5.92 12.87 -13.83
C GLU A 135 6.98 12.23 -12.93
N ALA A 136 8.18 12.06 -13.47
CA ALA A 136 9.36 11.58 -12.76
C ALA A 136 10.40 12.71 -12.64
N ARG A 137 11.13 12.75 -11.52
CA ARG A 137 12.32 13.60 -11.34
C ARG A 137 13.38 12.88 -10.52
N PRO A 138 14.68 13.16 -10.73
CA PRO A 138 15.73 12.54 -9.94
C PRO A 138 15.72 13.09 -8.49
N LEU A 139 15.89 12.19 -7.54
CA LEU A 139 16.05 12.46 -6.12
C LEU A 139 17.53 12.40 -5.70
N ASN A 140 17.82 12.75 -4.45
CA ASN A 140 19.17 12.82 -3.92
C ASN A 140 19.44 11.68 -2.93
N HIS A 141 19.76 10.50 -3.45
CA HIS A 141 20.03 9.30 -2.65
C HIS A 141 21.43 8.74 -2.95
N THR A 142 21.88 7.72 -2.19
CA THR A 142 23.21 7.11 -2.39
C THR A 142 23.35 6.35 -3.72
N LYS A 143 22.22 5.91 -4.27
CA LYS A 143 22.07 5.37 -5.62
C LYS A 143 21.10 6.27 -6.39
N PHE A 144 21.13 6.19 -7.71
CA PHE A 144 20.16 6.86 -8.55
C PHE A 144 18.73 6.47 -8.13
N CYS A 145 17.93 7.48 -7.80
CA CYS A 145 16.59 7.33 -7.26
C CYS A 145 15.64 8.31 -7.94
N ILE A 146 14.42 7.86 -8.18
CA ILE A 146 13.38 8.57 -8.90
C ILE A 146 12.20 8.82 -7.98
N GLY A 147 11.77 10.08 -7.92
CA GLY A 147 10.51 10.46 -7.30
C GLY A 147 9.43 10.58 -8.37
N TYR A 148 8.19 10.28 -7.99
CA TYR A 148 7.05 10.29 -8.93
C TYR A 148 5.93 11.21 -8.45
N ARG A 149 5.24 11.86 -9.39
CA ARG A 149 4.00 12.59 -9.15
C ARG A 149 2.91 12.05 -10.08
N PHE A 150 1.87 11.48 -9.49
CA PHE A 150 0.62 11.21 -10.18
C PHE A 150 -0.23 12.48 -10.20
N GLN A 151 -0.62 12.95 -11.38
CA GLN A 151 -1.44 14.15 -11.55
C GLN A 151 -2.60 13.87 -12.51
N GLU A 152 -3.83 13.91 -11.99
CA GLU A 152 -5.00 13.99 -12.87
C GLU A 152 -5.03 15.37 -13.55
N LYS A 153 -5.39 15.39 -14.82
CA LYS A 153 -5.58 16.62 -15.59
C LYS A 153 -6.82 17.35 -15.07
N ASP A 154 -6.76 18.67 -15.12
CA ASP A 154 -7.86 19.51 -14.65
C ASP A 154 -9.15 19.18 -15.40
N GLN A 155 -10.22 19.08 -14.63
CA GLN A 155 -11.53 18.80 -15.17
C GLN A 155 -12.27 20.11 -15.44
N PRO A 156 -13.13 20.16 -16.47
CA PRO A 156 -14.04 21.26 -16.63
C PRO A 156 -14.83 21.53 -15.35
N GLY A 157 -15.19 22.81 -15.17
CA GLY A 157 -16.06 23.21 -14.08
C GLY A 157 -17.40 22.49 -14.10
N LYS A 158 -18.10 22.54 -12.97
CA LYS A 158 -19.45 22.00 -12.92
C LYS A 158 -20.35 22.87 -13.79
N VAL A 159 -21.14 22.22 -14.65
CA VAL A 159 -22.20 22.88 -15.42
C VAL A 159 -23.33 23.27 -14.48
N ASP A 160 -23.75 24.53 -14.56
CA ASP A 160 -24.98 25.03 -13.97
C ASP A 160 -26.16 24.58 -14.86
N ALA A 161 -26.73 23.42 -14.52
CA ALA A 161 -27.77 22.78 -15.33
C ALA A 161 -29.05 23.61 -15.41
N GLU A 162 -29.38 24.36 -14.37
CA GLU A 162 -30.57 25.22 -14.35
C GLU A 162 -30.39 26.38 -15.33
N LYS A 163 -29.26 27.09 -15.27
CA LYS A 163 -28.96 28.16 -16.24
C LYS A 163 -28.84 27.65 -17.66
N ALA A 164 -28.24 26.47 -17.86
CA ALA A 164 -28.11 25.89 -19.19
C ALA A 164 -29.49 25.65 -19.82
N GLN A 165 -30.41 25.07 -19.05
CA GLN A 165 -31.79 24.85 -19.50
C GLN A 165 -32.54 26.16 -19.75
N GLU A 166 -32.39 27.16 -18.87
CA GLU A 166 -32.98 28.50 -19.07
C GLU A 166 -32.49 29.19 -20.34
N GLN A 167 -31.23 28.95 -20.73
CA GLN A 167 -30.63 29.50 -21.94
C GLN A 167 -30.85 28.63 -23.18
N GLY A 168 -31.69 27.58 -23.12
CA GLY A 168 -32.07 26.79 -24.29
C GLY A 168 -31.13 25.63 -24.63
N ILE A 169 -30.21 25.24 -23.73
CA ILE A 169 -29.32 24.09 -23.92
C ILE A 169 -30.06 22.80 -23.57
N SER A 170 -30.32 21.97 -24.57
CA SER A 170 -31.06 20.71 -24.44
C SER A 170 -30.30 19.48 -24.90
N GLU A 171 -29.34 19.63 -25.81
CA GLU A 171 -28.66 18.52 -26.47
C GLU A 171 -27.30 18.19 -25.83
N ASP A 172 -26.95 16.90 -25.77
CA ASP A 172 -25.70 16.42 -25.14
C ASP A 172 -24.44 17.03 -25.77
N TRP A 173 -24.45 17.27 -27.09
CA TRP A 173 -23.32 17.87 -27.80
C TRP A 173 -23.09 19.33 -27.38
N GLN A 174 -24.16 20.08 -27.08
CA GLN A 174 -24.07 21.46 -26.61
C GLN A 174 -23.42 21.51 -25.23
N TYR A 175 -23.83 20.63 -24.32
CA TYR A 175 -23.18 20.48 -23.01
C TYR A 175 -21.70 20.10 -23.12
N LYS A 176 -21.34 19.28 -24.11
CA LYS A 176 -19.96 18.88 -24.37
C LYS A 176 -19.11 20.04 -24.87
N GLU A 177 -19.61 20.83 -25.82
CA GLU A 177 -18.93 22.03 -26.34
C GLU A 177 -18.73 23.08 -25.24
N LEU A 178 -19.77 23.36 -24.45
CA LEU A 178 -19.67 24.29 -23.32
C LEU A 178 -18.62 23.81 -22.31
N LYS A 179 -18.60 22.52 -21.95
CA LYS A 179 -17.56 21.95 -21.07
C LYS A 179 -16.16 21.99 -21.68
N ALA A 180 -16.03 21.95 -23.00
CA ALA A 180 -14.76 22.10 -23.70
C ALA A 180 -14.27 23.57 -23.72
N GLY A 181 -15.09 24.52 -23.24
CA GLY A 181 -14.77 25.94 -23.24
C GLY A 181 -15.27 26.69 -24.48
N ASN A 182 -16.02 26.03 -25.36
CA ASN A 182 -16.54 26.61 -26.60
C ASN A 182 -17.94 27.20 -26.38
N ASP A 183 -18.21 28.34 -27.00
CA ASP A 183 -19.55 28.93 -27.03
C ASP A 183 -20.44 28.15 -28.01
N VAL A 184 -21.73 28.05 -27.70
CA VAL A 184 -22.71 27.29 -28.50
C VAL A 184 -23.72 28.24 -29.12
N GLU A 185 -23.88 28.18 -30.44
CA GLU A 185 -24.95 28.86 -31.16
C GLU A 185 -26.17 27.93 -31.28
N LEU A 186 -27.34 28.43 -30.89
CA LEU A 186 -28.62 27.73 -30.97
C LEU A 186 -29.28 27.94 -32.33
N ASP A 187 -30.28 27.12 -32.64
CA ASP A 187 -31.03 27.19 -33.90
C ASP A 187 -31.74 28.54 -34.12
N ASP A 188 -32.01 29.29 -33.05
CA ASP A 188 -32.60 30.63 -33.10
C ASP A 188 -31.57 31.77 -33.26
N GLY A 189 -30.27 31.43 -33.36
CA GLY A 189 -29.15 32.37 -33.47
C GLY A 189 -28.64 32.92 -32.13
N THR A 190 -29.19 32.47 -31.00
CA THR A 190 -28.69 32.84 -29.67
C THR A 190 -27.34 32.17 -29.40
N VAL A 191 -26.35 32.94 -28.95
CA VAL A 191 -25.03 32.42 -28.55
C VAL A 191 -24.96 32.30 -27.03
N VAL A 192 -24.85 31.05 -26.56
CA VAL A 192 -24.66 30.71 -25.14
C VAL A 192 -23.18 30.59 -24.85
N LYS A 193 -22.69 31.40 -23.91
CA LYS A 193 -21.27 31.41 -23.56
C LYS A 193 -20.92 30.32 -22.57
N SER A 194 -19.82 29.62 -22.82
CA SER A 194 -19.31 28.60 -21.89
C SER A 194 -19.09 29.17 -20.48
N ALA A 195 -18.50 30.37 -20.39
CA ALA A 195 -18.18 31.01 -19.11
C ALA A 195 -19.41 31.37 -18.25
N ASP A 196 -20.60 31.49 -18.84
CA ASP A 196 -21.83 31.81 -18.10
C ASP A 196 -22.47 30.54 -17.48
N ILE A 197 -22.15 29.37 -18.05
CA ILE A 197 -22.75 28.08 -17.70
C ILE A 197 -21.79 27.18 -16.93
N VAL A 198 -20.51 27.19 -17.30
CA VAL A 198 -19.48 26.30 -16.73
C VAL A 198 -18.71 27.05 -15.66
N GLY A 199 -18.70 26.50 -14.44
CA GLY A 199 -17.92 27.07 -13.34
C GLY A 199 -16.40 27.02 -13.58
N HIS A 200 -15.64 27.49 -12.59
CA HIS A 200 -14.18 27.40 -12.65
C HIS A 200 -13.69 25.95 -12.82
N PRO A 201 -12.59 25.73 -13.57
CA PRO A 201 -11.95 24.43 -13.68
C PRO A 201 -11.68 23.81 -12.31
N ARG A 202 -11.87 22.50 -12.21
CA ARG A 202 -11.64 21.75 -10.99
C ARG A 202 -10.27 21.09 -11.09
N PRO A 203 -9.31 21.46 -10.24
CA PRO A 203 -8.00 20.84 -10.25
C PRO A 203 -8.09 19.33 -10.08
N GLY A 204 -7.36 18.59 -10.89
CA GLY A 204 -7.31 17.13 -10.76
C GLY A 204 -6.64 16.69 -9.44
N ASP A 205 -6.98 15.48 -8.97
CA ASP A 205 -6.31 14.93 -7.80
C ASP A 205 -4.83 14.67 -8.07
N SER A 206 -4.01 14.79 -7.02
CA SER A 206 -2.56 14.67 -7.14
C SER A 206 -1.91 13.96 -5.95
N PHE A 207 -0.91 13.15 -6.25
CA PHE A 207 -0.15 12.36 -5.30
C PHE A 207 1.33 12.39 -5.66
N ALA A 208 2.21 12.78 -4.73
CA ALA A 208 3.65 12.67 -4.90
C ALA A 208 4.20 11.53 -4.02
N TYR A 209 5.01 10.68 -4.63
CA TYR A 209 5.75 9.60 -3.99
C TYR A 209 7.24 9.96 -3.99
N ILE A 210 7.73 10.37 -2.82
CA ILE A 210 9.12 10.75 -2.58
C ILE A 210 9.65 9.85 -1.46
N THR A 211 10.37 8.81 -1.85
CA THR A 211 11.06 7.91 -0.92
C THR A 211 12.48 8.39 -0.69
N ASP A 212 13.34 7.48 -0.23
CA ASP A 212 14.79 7.45 -0.30
C ASP A 212 15.41 8.67 -0.98
N THR A 213 15.65 9.71 -0.18
CA THR A 213 16.25 10.97 -0.58
C THR A 213 16.68 11.77 0.64
N LYS A 214 17.78 12.50 0.50
CA LYS A 214 18.04 13.72 1.27
C LYS A 214 17.09 14.82 0.82
N TYR A 215 17.00 15.90 1.59
CA TYR A 215 16.36 17.11 1.09
C TYR A 215 16.91 17.50 -0.29
N CYS A 216 16.02 17.66 -1.29
CA CYS A 216 16.41 18.13 -2.61
C CYS A 216 15.33 19.00 -3.28
N PRO A 217 15.70 19.95 -4.16
CA PRO A 217 14.72 20.82 -4.82
C PRO A 217 13.70 20.07 -5.68
N ASN A 218 14.06 18.91 -6.25
CA ASN A 218 13.15 18.11 -7.06
C ASN A 218 12.03 17.48 -6.23
N SER A 219 12.28 17.15 -4.96
CA SER A 219 11.22 16.75 -4.01
C SER A 219 10.16 17.85 -3.88
N VAL A 220 10.58 19.12 -3.79
CA VAL A 220 9.65 20.26 -3.71
C VAL A 220 8.87 20.44 -5.01
N LYS A 221 9.52 20.31 -6.17
CA LYS A 221 8.86 20.43 -7.49
C LYS A 221 7.80 19.35 -7.70
N LEU A 222 8.12 18.08 -7.40
CA LEU A 222 7.16 16.97 -7.48
C LEU A 222 5.98 17.18 -6.53
N ALA A 223 6.24 17.66 -5.31
CA ALA A 223 5.23 17.87 -4.28
C ALA A 223 4.36 19.13 -4.48
N MET A 224 4.71 20.02 -5.42
CA MET A 224 4.12 21.36 -5.53
C MET A 224 2.59 21.31 -5.70
N ASN A 225 1.88 21.91 -4.75
CA ASN A 225 0.41 21.98 -4.63
C ASN A 225 -0.31 20.62 -4.65
N THR A 226 0.37 19.55 -4.25
CA THR A 226 -0.23 18.20 -4.24
C THR A 226 -1.35 18.04 -3.22
N ASN A 227 -2.31 17.14 -3.47
CA ASN A 227 -3.28 16.75 -2.44
C ASN A 227 -2.61 15.93 -1.33
N VAL A 228 -1.77 14.96 -1.73
CA VAL A 228 -1.05 14.09 -0.80
C VAL A 228 0.42 14.01 -1.21
N LEU A 229 1.31 14.43 -0.32
CA LEU A 229 2.73 14.16 -0.38
C LEU A 229 3.05 12.95 0.49
N PHE A 230 3.56 11.87 -0.09
CA PHE A 230 4.11 10.72 0.61
C PHE A 230 5.62 10.86 0.63
N HIS A 231 6.18 11.15 1.81
CA HIS A 231 7.62 11.43 1.95
C HIS A 231 8.27 10.48 2.95
N GLU A 232 9.49 10.01 2.67
CA GLU A 232 10.27 9.30 3.68
C GLU A 232 10.57 10.17 4.90
N ALA A 233 10.59 9.55 6.07
CA ALA A 233 11.07 10.15 7.31
C ALA A 233 11.84 9.06 8.06
N THR A 234 12.91 8.55 7.44
CA THR A 234 13.62 7.40 7.99
C THR A 234 14.23 7.69 9.35
N PHE A 235 14.58 8.95 9.63
CA PHE A 235 15.18 9.39 10.90
C PHE A 235 14.45 10.57 11.56
N SER A 236 14.67 10.72 12.87
CA SER A 236 14.34 11.93 13.62
C SER A 236 15.43 12.97 13.44
N GLU A 237 15.13 14.22 13.80
CA GLU A 237 16.09 15.33 13.75
C GLU A 237 17.38 15.04 14.52
N SER A 238 17.29 14.34 15.65
CA SER A 238 18.46 13.95 16.46
C SER A 238 19.46 13.03 15.74
N LEU A 239 19.07 12.48 14.59
CA LEU A 239 19.87 11.58 13.77
C LEU A 239 20.05 12.14 12.35
N SER A 240 19.98 13.46 12.18
CA SER A 240 20.20 14.16 10.90
C SER A 240 21.55 13.79 10.26
N ASP A 241 22.63 13.71 11.04
CA ASP A 241 23.94 13.25 10.54
C ASP A 241 23.86 11.85 9.91
N LYS A 242 23.06 10.95 10.49
CA LYS A 242 22.88 9.59 9.97
C LYS A 242 22.02 9.60 8.71
N ALA A 243 20.99 10.44 8.67
CA ALA A 243 20.16 10.63 7.49
C ALA A 243 21.02 11.09 6.31
N GLU A 244 21.85 12.12 6.51
CA GLU A 244 22.77 12.65 5.50
C GLU A 244 23.79 11.59 5.03
N GLU A 245 24.39 10.85 5.97
CA GLU A 245 25.36 9.78 5.66
C GLU A 245 24.75 8.68 4.79
N THR A 246 23.47 8.35 5.01
CA THR A 246 22.79 7.23 4.36
C THR A 246 21.89 7.64 3.20
N GLY A 247 21.87 8.92 2.83
CA GLY A 247 21.06 9.42 1.72
C GLY A 247 19.56 9.52 2.01
N HIS A 248 19.19 9.71 3.28
CA HIS A 248 17.81 9.74 3.75
C HIS A 248 17.42 11.11 4.32
N SER A 249 16.14 11.26 4.63
CA SER A 249 15.55 12.45 5.23
C SER A 249 15.18 12.24 6.68
N THR A 250 15.21 13.34 7.42
CA THR A 250 14.54 13.42 8.72
C THR A 250 13.05 13.72 8.57
N ALA A 251 12.29 13.55 9.65
CA ALA A 251 10.91 14.02 9.72
C ALA A 251 10.76 15.54 9.49
N LYS A 252 11.78 16.33 9.86
CA LYS A 252 11.81 17.77 9.61
C LYS A 252 12.08 18.10 8.16
N ASP A 253 12.95 17.35 7.48
CA ASP A 253 13.19 17.52 6.05
C ASP A 253 11.91 17.25 5.25
N ALA A 254 11.17 16.19 5.59
CA ALA A 254 9.87 15.90 4.98
C ALA A 254 8.86 17.05 5.19
N ALA A 255 8.78 17.59 6.42
CA ALA A 255 7.90 18.72 6.73
C ALA A 255 8.33 20.01 6.02
N ARG A 256 9.63 20.22 5.85
CA ARG A 256 10.18 21.33 5.06
C ARG A 256 9.75 21.24 3.61
N VAL A 257 9.90 20.07 2.97
CA VAL A 257 9.44 19.85 1.58
C VAL A 257 7.93 20.13 1.48
N ALA A 258 7.13 19.61 2.42
CA ALA A 258 5.69 19.84 2.45
C ALA A 258 5.31 21.32 2.51
N ASN A 259 5.98 22.10 3.38
CA ASN A 259 5.78 23.54 3.51
C ASN A 259 6.16 24.30 2.24
N GLU A 260 7.37 24.07 1.71
CA GLU A 260 7.86 24.76 0.52
C GLU A 260 6.99 24.44 -0.71
N ALA A 261 6.51 23.20 -0.80
CA ALA A 261 5.66 22.72 -1.89
C ALA A 261 4.18 23.10 -1.72
N LYS A 262 3.76 23.59 -0.54
CA LYS A 262 2.34 23.88 -0.24
C LYS A 262 1.41 22.69 -0.51
N THR A 263 1.86 21.48 -0.16
CA THR A 263 0.99 20.29 -0.23
C THR A 263 -0.20 20.45 0.74
N LYS A 264 -1.30 19.74 0.49
CA LYS A 264 -2.46 19.76 1.39
C LYS A 264 -2.29 18.81 2.58
N LEU A 265 -1.60 17.69 2.37
CA LEU A 265 -1.37 16.65 3.38
C LEU A 265 0.01 16.02 3.18
N LEU A 266 0.82 15.99 4.25
CA LEU A 266 2.04 15.20 4.31
C LEU A 266 1.73 13.85 4.98
N VAL A 267 2.19 12.76 4.37
CA VAL A 267 2.15 11.42 4.93
C VAL A 267 3.58 10.92 5.03
N ILE A 268 4.09 10.82 6.26
CA ILE A 268 5.45 10.32 6.49
C ILE A 268 5.47 8.79 6.47
N THR A 269 6.55 8.21 5.92
CA THR A 269 6.72 6.76 5.72
C THR A 269 8.19 6.33 5.88
N HIS A 270 8.50 5.10 5.46
CA HIS A 270 9.85 4.57 5.30
C HIS A 270 10.66 4.58 6.60
N PHE A 271 10.05 4.07 7.66
CA PHE A 271 10.55 4.21 9.01
C PHE A 271 11.68 3.22 9.30
N SER A 272 12.78 3.73 9.87
CA SER A 272 13.86 2.87 10.36
C SER A 272 13.34 1.90 11.43
N ALA A 273 13.80 0.64 11.37
CA ALA A 273 13.50 -0.43 12.34
C ALA A 273 13.73 -0.03 13.82
N ARG A 274 14.53 1.01 14.07
CA ARG A 274 14.81 1.55 15.42
C ARG A 274 13.58 2.17 16.10
N TYR A 275 12.65 2.72 15.34
CA TYR A 275 11.48 3.39 15.91
C TYR A 275 10.38 2.36 16.12
N THR A 276 10.16 1.98 17.37
CA THR A 276 8.98 1.20 17.80
C THR A 276 7.73 2.06 17.93
N ASN A 277 7.90 3.38 17.92
CA ASN A 277 6.84 4.37 17.99
C ASN A 277 7.12 5.49 16.97
N GLU A 278 6.47 5.42 15.81
CA GLU A 278 6.62 6.37 14.70
C GLU A 278 6.02 7.74 15.05
N TYR A 279 5.18 7.84 16.09
CA TYR A 279 4.58 9.10 16.51
C TYR A 279 5.61 10.11 17.05
N VAL A 280 6.83 9.67 17.37
CA VAL A 280 7.94 10.59 17.67
C VAL A 280 8.29 11.42 16.43
N LEU A 281 8.37 10.78 15.26
CA LEU A 281 8.63 11.42 13.98
C LEU A 281 7.45 12.29 13.55
N LEU A 282 6.22 11.81 13.79
CA LEU A 282 5.01 12.60 13.55
C LEU A 282 5.02 13.92 14.31
N ARG A 283 5.44 13.88 15.57
CA ARG A 283 5.50 15.08 16.40
C ARG A 283 6.47 16.09 15.80
N GLU A 284 7.68 15.66 15.44
CA GLU A 284 8.69 16.53 14.81
C GLU A 284 8.20 17.12 13.50
N ALA A 285 7.60 16.31 12.62
CA ALA A 285 7.05 16.80 11.36
C ALA A 285 5.90 17.80 11.57
N ARG A 286 5.07 17.61 12.60
CA ARG A 286 3.95 18.52 12.92
C ARG A 286 4.35 19.84 13.53
N ASP A 287 5.55 19.93 14.11
CA ASP A 287 6.08 21.19 14.62
C ASP A 287 6.27 22.19 13.46
N ASP A 288 6.63 21.70 12.27
CA ASP A 288 6.84 22.54 11.07
C ASP A 288 5.64 22.49 10.09
N PHE A 289 4.99 21.32 9.91
CA PHE A 289 3.83 21.16 9.01
C PHE A 289 2.69 20.38 9.69
N PHE A 290 1.71 21.12 10.25
CA PHE A 290 0.65 20.52 11.07
C PHE A 290 -0.21 19.45 10.35
N PRO A 291 -0.58 19.59 9.05
CA PRO A 291 -1.30 18.57 8.29
C PRO A 291 -0.43 17.34 7.93
N THR A 292 0.22 16.73 8.93
CA THR A 292 1.02 15.52 8.77
C THR A 292 0.35 14.31 9.38
N TRP A 293 0.35 13.18 8.67
CA TRP A 293 -0.07 11.85 9.12
C TRP A 293 1.08 10.84 9.07
N VAL A 294 0.99 9.79 9.90
CA VAL A 294 1.87 8.61 9.80
C VAL A 294 1.24 7.61 8.84
N ALA A 295 2.00 7.14 7.85
CA ALA A 295 1.57 6.05 6.98
C ALA A 295 1.28 4.80 7.83
N THR A 296 0.03 4.34 7.82
CA THR A 296 -0.39 3.10 8.46
C THR A 296 -0.71 2.09 7.38
N GLU A 297 -0.06 0.92 7.41
CA GLU A 297 -0.27 -0.10 6.38
C GLU A 297 -1.74 -0.52 6.29
N LEU A 298 -2.21 -0.68 5.05
CA LEU A 298 -3.56 -1.05 4.65
C LEU A 298 -4.65 -0.05 5.04
N ARG A 299 -4.29 1.11 5.60
CA ARG A 299 -5.24 2.21 5.84
C ARG A 299 -5.36 3.04 4.56
N PRO A 300 -6.54 3.11 3.92
CA PRO A 300 -6.74 3.98 2.76
C PRO A 300 -6.66 5.45 3.15
N ILE A 301 -6.10 6.26 2.25
CA ILE A 301 -5.97 7.72 2.34
C ILE A 301 -6.60 8.30 1.08
N PHE A 302 -7.55 9.22 1.23
CA PHE A 302 -8.27 9.81 0.10
C PHE A 302 -7.73 11.20 -0.20
N THR A 303 -7.53 11.50 -1.48
CA THR A 303 -7.12 12.84 -1.95
C THR A 303 -8.16 13.93 -1.70
N ASP A 304 -9.43 13.53 -1.61
CA ASP A 304 -10.53 14.34 -1.12
C ASP A 304 -11.00 13.83 0.26
N PRO A 305 -10.71 14.57 1.35
CA PRO A 305 -11.14 14.21 2.70
C PRO A 305 -12.66 14.09 2.88
N ALA A 306 -13.48 14.66 1.98
CA ALA A 306 -14.93 14.48 2.03
C ALA A 306 -15.32 13.01 1.83
N HIS A 307 -14.54 12.25 1.06
CA HIS A 307 -14.78 10.82 0.83
C HIS A 307 -14.38 9.94 2.03
N GLU A 308 -13.59 10.44 2.98
CA GLU A 308 -13.32 9.73 4.23
C GLU A 308 -14.52 9.76 5.19
N LYS A 309 -15.37 10.79 5.07
CA LYS A 309 -16.55 10.96 5.92
C LYS A 309 -17.57 9.86 5.61
N GLY A 310 -17.71 8.91 6.54
CA GLY A 310 -18.63 7.78 6.45
C GLY A 310 -17.95 6.41 6.60
N ILE A 311 -16.63 6.33 6.38
CA ILE A 311 -15.86 5.09 6.53
C ILE A 311 -15.46 4.87 8.01
N ILE A 312 -15.20 5.95 8.75
CA ILE A 312 -14.92 5.91 10.19
C ILE A 312 -16.08 6.60 10.93
N GLN A 313 -17.00 5.80 11.46
CA GLN A 313 -17.93 6.25 12.50
C GLN A 313 -17.16 6.26 13.83
N PRO A 314 -16.96 7.41 14.50
CA PRO A 314 -16.34 7.42 15.81
C PRO A 314 -17.21 6.62 16.79
N LYS A 315 -16.72 5.46 17.25
CA LYS A 315 -17.40 4.63 18.25
C LYS A 315 -17.34 5.19 19.67
N VAL A 316 -16.62 6.29 19.87
CA VAL A 316 -16.49 6.94 21.17
C VAL A 316 -16.86 8.40 21.02
N TYR A 317 -17.99 8.78 21.62
CA TYR A 317 -18.33 10.17 21.82
C TYR A 317 -17.31 10.77 22.77
N LEU A 318 -16.62 11.82 22.33
CA LEU A 318 -15.86 12.68 23.22
C LEU A 318 -16.87 13.32 24.17
N LYS A 319 -16.93 12.82 25.41
CA LYS A 319 -17.61 13.54 26.48
C LYS A 319 -16.78 14.79 26.72
N GLU A 320 -17.34 15.96 26.43
CA GLU A 320 -16.71 17.22 26.79
C GLU A 320 -16.39 17.19 28.29
N ILE A 321 -15.10 17.23 28.61
CA ILE A 321 -14.62 17.36 29.98
C ILE A 321 -14.89 18.80 30.39
N ASN A 322 -16.15 19.14 30.71
CA ASN A 322 -16.55 20.33 31.49
C ASN A 322 -18.09 20.47 31.68
N GLN A 323 -18.81 19.39 32.00
CA GLN A 323 -20.23 19.54 32.43
C GLN A 323 -20.59 18.96 33.80
N ASP A 324 -19.67 18.32 34.52
CA ASP A 324 -19.95 17.78 35.87
C ASP A 324 -19.14 18.47 36.97
N LYS A 325 -19.21 19.81 37.05
CA LYS A 325 -18.71 20.58 38.21
C LYS A 325 -19.73 21.46 38.92
N ASN A 326 -21.02 21.36 38.58
CA ASN A 326 -22.06 22.06 39.35
C ASN A 326 -23.35 21.26 39.36
N LYS A 327 -23.53 20.42 40.40
CA LYS A 327 -24.79 20.16 41.11
C LYS A 327 -24.59 19.04 42.15
N GLY A 328 -23.86 19.35 43.21
CA GLY A 328 -23.99 18.65 44.48
C GLY A 328 -24.70 19.56 45.47
N ASN A 329 -26.03 19.42 45.60
CA ASN A 329 -26.73 19.58 46.88
C ASN A 329 -28.26 19.40 46.75
N ASN A 330 -28.80 18.66 47.73
CA ASN A 330 -30.20 18.59 48.19
C ASN A 330 -31.18 17.85 47.24
N ASN A 331 -32.10 16.97 47.67
CA ASN A 331 -32.69 16.74 48.99
C ASN A 331 -33.29 15.31 49.06
N ASN A 332 -33.42 14.83 50.30
CA ASN A 332 -34.20 13.67 50.73
C ASN A 332 -35.70 13.74 50.37
N ASN A 333 -36.30 12.58 50.09
CA ASN A 333 -37.58 12.06 50.62
C ASN A 333 -37.93 10.76 49.87
N GLY A 334 -37.98 9.59 50.53
CA GLY A 334 -39.22 8.99 51.09
C GLY A 334 -40.01 8.26 49.99
N GLY A 335 -40.40 6.99 50.04
CA GLY A 335 -40.45 5.93 51.03
C GLY A 335 -41.30 4.78 50.46
N SER A 336 -41.39 3.70 51.22
CA SER A 336 -42.34 2.58 51.13
C SER A 336 -42.02 1.37 50.24
N SER A 337 -42.15 0.24 50.93
CA SER A 337 -41.98 -1.16 50.62
C SER A 337 -43.25 -1.79 50.02
N SER A 338 -43.10 -2.83 49.18
CA SER A 338 -43.96 -4.02 49.24
C SER A 338 -43.44 -5.17 48.34
N SER A 339 -43.54 -6.36 48.91
CA SER A 339 -43.18 -7.70 48.47
C SER A 339 -43.94 -8.28 47.26
N GLY A 340 -43.33 -9.23 46.55
CA GLY A 340 -44.05 -10.16 45.67
C GLY A 340 -43.16 -11.30 45.11
N LYS A 341 -43.41 -12.53 45.54
CA LYS A 341 -42.66 -13.79 45.31
C LYS A 341 -42.89 -14.42 43.92
N ASN A 342 -41.89 -15.19 43.44
CA ASN A 342 -41.94 -16.59 42.89
C ASN A 342 -40.94 -16.77 41.73
N LYS A 343 -39.88 -17.60 41.82
CA LYS A 343 -39.73 -19.08 41.86
C LYS A 343 -39.27 -19.66 40.50
N ARG A 344 -38.21 -20.51 40.59
CA ARG A 344 -37.80 -21.61 39.68
C ARG A 344 -37.07 -21.20 38.38
N SER A 345 -36.06 -21.89 37.86
CA SER A 345 -35.36 -23.13 38.26
C SER A 345 -34.05 -23.26 37.47
N ARG A 346 -32.99 -23.73 38.13
CA ARG A 346 -31.77 -24.28 37.50
C ARG A 346 -32.11 -25.58 36.74
N LYS A 347 -31.55 -25.76 35.53
CA LYS A 347 -31.17 -27.09 35.01
C LYS A 347 -30.01 -27.00 34.02
N LYS A 348 -28.83 -27.41 34.49
CA LYS A 348 -27.69 -27.86 33.67
C LYS A 348 -28.08 -29.13 32.91
N LYS A 349 -27.65 -29.27 31.65
CA LYS A 349 -27.37 -30.59 31.03
C LYS A 349 -26.16 -30.51 30.11
N LYS A 350 -25.09 -31.21 30.51
CA LYS A 350 -24.03 -31.73 29.64
C LYS A 350 -24.61 -32.80 28.72
N ARG A 351 -24.09 -32.96 27.49
CA ARG A 351 -23.98 -34.27 26.82
C ARG A 351 -22.95 -34.26 25.68
N PHE A 352 -21.93 -35.09 25.85
CA PHE A 352 -20.99 -35.62 24.85
C PHE A 352 -21.68 -36.62 23.89
N ARG A 353 -21.23 -36.71 22.64
CA ARG A 353 -21.24 -37.90 21.74
C ARG A 353 -20.35 -37.61 20.51
N LYS A 354 -19.21 -38.28 20.29
CA LYS A 354 -18.88 -39.64 19.75
C LYS A 354 -18.74 -39.70 18.22
N ARG A 355 -17.51 -40.02 17.77
CA ARG A 355 -17.05 -40.41 16.42
C ARG A 355 -17.71 -41.71 15.93
N LYS A 356 -17.86 -41.84 14.60
CA LYS A 356 -18.02 -43.12 13.88
C LYS A 356 -17.08 -43.16 12.66
N ASN A 357 -16.43 -44.31 12.50
CA ASN A 357 -15.69 -44.75 11.31
C ASN A 357 -16.64 -45.28 10.24
N TYR A 358 -16.24 -45.21 8.97
CA TYR A 358 -16.71 -46.13 7.93
C TYR A 358 -15.54 -46.59 7.05
N SER A 359 -15.50 -47.90 6.82
CA SER A 359 -14.62 -48.65 5.94
C SER A 359 -15.32 -48.97 4.61
N GLY A 360 -14.60 -48.98 3.50
CA GLY A 360 -15.09 -49.52 2.22
C GLY A 360 -13.99 -49.70 1.18
N LYS A 361 -13.77 -50.95 0.75
CA LYS A 361 -12.77 -51.42 -0.23
C LYS A 361 -13.21 -51.16 -1.68
N GLY A 362 -12.25 -50.99 -2.59
CA GLY A 362 -12.43 -51.16 -4.05
C GLY A 362 -11.09 -51.21 -4.79
N LYS A 363 -10.82 -52.33 -5.49
CA LYS A 363 -9.59 -52.66 -6.24
C LYS A 363 -9.68 -52.28 -7.74
N LYS A 364 -8.51 -52.34 -8.42
CA LYS A 364 -8.22 -52.45 -9.88
C LYS A 364 -7.93 -51.08 -10.56
N SER A 365 -6.97 -50.91 -11.47
CA SER A 365 -6.11 -51.81 -12.25
C SER A 365 -4.89 -51.06 -12.82
N ARG A 366 -3.78 -51.77 -12.94
CA ARG A 366 -2.58 -51.41 -13.74
C ARG A 366 -2.94 -51.24 -15.22
N LYS A 367 -2.33 -50.26 -15.90
CA LYS A 367 -2.03 -50.33 -17.34
C LYS A 367 -0.55 -50.05 -17.56
N LYS A 368 0.10 -51.01 -18.22
CA LYS A 368 1.41 -50.95 -18.86
C LYS A 368 1.26 -50.18 -20.18
N TYR A 369 2.27 -49.42 -20.57
CA TYR A 369 2.70 -49.31 -21.97
C TYR A 369 4.22 -49.41 -22.01
N ASN A 370 4.70 -50.09 -23.05
CA ASN A 370 6.07 -50.52 -23.31
C ASN A 370 6.51 -49.91 -24.65
N LYS A 371 7.83 -49.68 -24.78
CA LYS A 371 8.65 -49.54 -26.01
C LYS A 371 8.46 -48.25 -26.82
N SER A 372 9.50 -47.64 -27.41
CA SER A 372 10.81 -48.13 -27.88
C SER A 372 11.82 -46.98 -28.11
N ASN A 373 13.11 -47.32 -28.00
CA ASN A 373 14.33 -46.91 -28.75
C ASN A 373 14.45 -45.45 -29.28
N ASP A 374 15.57 -44.75 -29.15
CA ASP A 374 16.88 -45.17 -29.68
C ASP A 374 18.04 -44.29 -29.16
N SER A 375 19.27 -44.85 -29.18
CA SER A 375 20.62 -44.23 -29.36
C SER A 375 21.00 -42.94 -28.60
N ASP A 376 22.21 -42.65 -28.13
CA ASP A 376 23.54 -43.25 -28.09
C ASP A 376 24.44 -42.17 -27.40
N SER A 377 25.68 -42.54 -27.08
CA SER A 377 26.80 -41.71 -26.64
C SER A 377 26.95 -41.50 -25.13
N GLY A 378 27.68 -42.45 -24.55
CA GLY A 378 28.24 -42.31 -23.22
C GLY A 378 29.33 -41.26 -23.13
N ARG A 379 29.51 -40.70 -21.93
CA ARG A 379 30.80 -40.19 -21.47
C ARG A 379 30.99 -40.53 -20.00
N LYS A 380 31.93 -41.45 -19.79
CA LYS A 380 32.58 -41.78 -18.50
C LYS A 380 33.10 -40.50 -17.84
N ARG A 381 32.75 -40.25 -16.57
CA ARG A 381 33.60 -39.45 -15.68
C ARG A 381 33.89 -40.20 -14.38
N LYS A 382 35.19 -40.19 -14.08
CA LYS A 382 35.92 -40.98 -13.08
C LYS A 382 35.58 -40.54 -11.65
N ARG A 383 35.57 -41.53 -10.76
CA ARG A 383 35.74 -41.41 -9.31
C ARG A 383 37.15 -40.89 -8.94
N ARG A 384 37.22 -39.97 -7.98
CA ARG A 384 38.27 -39.73 -6.96
C ARG A 384 37.52 -39.00 -5.82
N SER A 385 37.22 -39.52 -4.64
CA SER A 385 37.99 -40.11 -3.52
C SER A 385 38.88 -39.14 -2.74
N LYS A 386 38.53 -39.02 -1.43
CA LYS A 386 39.33 -38.60 -0.24
C LYS A 386 39.59 -37.09 -0.10
N SER A 387 39.54 -36.44 1.08
CA SER A 387 39.55 -36.90 2.49
C SER A 387 39.18 -35.77 3.48
N ASN A 388 38.60 -36.17 4.63
CA ASN A 388 38.79 -35.72 6.03
C ASN A 388 38.94 -34.22 6.34
N SER A 389 38.04 -33.58 7.09
CA SER A 389 37.73 -33.75 8.53
C SER A 389 38.85 -33.29 9.48
N LYS A 390 38.57 -32.23 10.25
CA LYS A 390 38.99 -32.07 11.64
C LYS A 390 37.85 -31.43 12.43
N LYS A 391 37.40 -32.18 13.42
CA LYS A 391 36.51 -31.79 14.52
C LYS A 391 37.39 -31.25 15.64
N ASP A 392 37.00 -30.13 16.23
CA ASP A 392 37.37 -29.80 17.60
C ASP A 392 36.24 -30.25 18.53
N ASN A 393 36.56 -31.24 19.36
CA ASN A 393 35.75 -31.71 20.46
C ASN A 393 36.36 -31.15 21.74
N ASN A 394 35.64 -30.29 22.45
CA ASN A 394 35.92 -30.02 23.85
C ASN A 394 34.89 -30.78 24.70
N LYS A 395 35.37 -31.83 25.39
CA LYS A 395 34.64 -32.58 26.41
C LYS A 395 34.70 -31.81 27.72
N ASN A 396 33.58 -31.66 28.40
CA ASN A 396 33.57 -31.54 29.86
C ASN A 396 32.32 -32.22 30.45
N ASN A 397 32.62 -33.27 31.23
CA ASN A 397 31.96 -33.80 32.43
C ASN A 397 30.43 -33.95 32.49
N ASN A 398 30.01 -35.22 32.42
CA ASN A 398 28.73 -35.72 32.91
C ASN A 398 28.74 -35.79 34.45
N GLY A 399 27.73 -35.19 35.07
CA GLY A 399 27.34 -35.44 36.45
C GLY A 399 25.81 -35.51 36.54
N GLY A 400 25.30 -36.53 37.24
CA GLY A 400 24.07 -36.45 38.04
C GLY A 400 22.72 -36.59 37.36
N ASN A 401 22.06 -37.72 37.63
CA ASN A 401 20.61 -37.93 37.57
C ASN A 401 19.81 -36.75 38.17
N ASN A 402 18.71 -36.35 37.52
CA ASN A 402 17.37 -36.31 38.13
C ASN A 402 16.31 -36.00 37.07
N GLY A 403 15.27 -36.85 37.03
CA GLY A 403 14.09 -36.62 36.22
C GLY A 403 13.22 -35.52 36.81
N ASP A 404 12.74 -34.63 35.95
CA ASP A 404 11.56 -33.83 36.27
C ASP A 404 10.76 -33.54 34.98
N GLN A 405 9.50 -33.96 34.99
CA GLN A 405 8.56 -33.84 33.88
C GLN A 405 8.12 -32.38 33.74
N ARG A 406 8.51 -31.71 32.64
CA ARG A 406 7.99 -30.37 32.32
C ARG A 406 6.52 -30.45 31.91
N GLN A 407 5.65 -29.76 32.65
CA GLN A 407 4.24 -29.61 32.32
C GLN A 407 4.04 -28.78 31.03
N PRO A 408 2.99 -29.06 30.22
CA PRO A 408 2.69 -28.29 29.03
C PRO A 408 2.19 -26.88 29.40
N LYS A 409 2.78 -25.84 28.79
CA LYS A 409 2.37 -24.44 28.96
C LYS A 409 0.93 -24.24 28.47
N GLN A 410 0.11 -23.54 29.27
CA GLN A 410 -1.21 -23.06 28.88
C GLN A 410 -1.10 -22.11 27.68
N ILE A 411 -1.87 -22.42 26.63
CA ILE A 411 -2.10 -21.54 25.49
C ILE A 411 -3.03 -20.41 25.96
N THR A 412 -2.58 -19.16 25.89
CA THR A 412 -3.40 -17.98 26.14
C THR A 412 -4.58 -17.96 25.15
N PRO A 413 -5.83 -17.76 25.60
CA PRO A 413 -6.96 -17.70 24.69
C PRO A 413 -6.87 -16.47 23.77
N ARG A 414 -7.16 -16.66 22.48
CA ARG A 414 -7.22 -15.62 21.46
C ARG A 414 -8.20 -14.52 21.87
N THR A 415 -7.80 -13.26 21.68
CA THR A 415 -8.65 -12.09 21.87
C THR A 415 -9.73 -12.01 20.78
N PRO A 416 -10.90 -11.39 21.03
CA PRO A 416 -12.05 -11.40 20.12
C PRO A 416 -11.89 -10.57 18.82
N PHE A 417 -10.66 -10.20 18.45
CA PHE A 417 -10.38 -9.31 17.30
C PHE A 417 -10.07 -10.06 16.00
N ASP A 418 -10.13 -11.40 16.00
CA ASP A 418 -9.89 -12.28 14.84
C ASP A 418 -11.14 -12.45 13.93
N ASP A 419 -12.08 -11.51 13.91
CA ASP A 419 -13.27 -11.59 13.05
C ASP A 419 -12.97 -10.96 11.68
N PHE A 420 -12.63 -11.81 10.72
CA PHE A 420 -12.20 -11.47 9.34
C PHE A 420 -13.37 -11.29 8.35
N ASP A 421 -14.55 -10.88 8.82
CA ASP A 421 -15.68 -10.50 7.95
C ASP A 421 -15.84 -8.97 7.89
N ARG A 422 -14.90 -8.30 7.21
CA ARG A 422 -15.07 -6.91 6.75
C ARG A 422 -14.77 -6.82 5.26
N PHE A 423 -15.77 -7.18 4.45
CA PHE A 423 -15.97 -6.68 3.09
C PHE A 423 -17.47 -6.48 2.86
#